data_AF-A0A965N9C5-F1
#
_entry.id   AF-A0A965N9C5-F1
#
_cell.length_a   1.000
_cell.length_b   1.000
_cell.length_c   1.000
_cell.angle_alpha   90.00
_cell.angle_beta   90.00
_cell.angle_gamma   90.00
#
_symmetry.space_group_name_H-M   'P 1'
#
loop_
_entity.id
_entity.type
_entity.pdbx_description
1 polymer ?
#
loop_
_entity_poly.entity_id
_entity_poly.type
_entity_poly.pdbx_seq_one_letter_code
_entity_poly.pdbx_strand_id
1 'polypeptide(L)' 'MKILSYFIIFIFVTSCAPFELPKFISYEGFKMGKMDAKQVSFSLNVKLKNPNSYALKVKK' A
#
# COMPACT_ATOMS: atom_id res chain seq x y z
N MET A 1 -8.15 -32.42 22.88
CA MET A 1 -7.82 -31.00 23.18
C MET A 1 -6.37 -30.62 22.86
N LYS A 2 -5.38 -31.52 23.02
CA LYS A 2 -3.96 -31.22 22.72
C LYS A 2 -3.70 -30.85 21.25
N ILE A 3 -4.31 -31.57 20.28
CA ILE A 3 -4.19 -31.29 18.84
C ILE A 3 -4.65 -29.86 18.48
N LEU A 4 -5.76 -29.40 19.06
CA LEU A 4 -6.31 -28.07 18.78
C LEU A 4 -5.35 -26.96 19.27
N SER A 5 -4.70 -27.18 20.42
CA SER A 5 -3.69 -26.28 20.96
C SER A 5 -2.47 -26.14 20.04
N TYR A 6 -1.94 -27.26 19.52
CA TYR A 6 -0.82 -27.23 18.58
C TYR A 6 -1.17 -26.52 17.26
N PHE A 7 -2.41 -26.69 16.78
CA PHE A 7 -2.87 -26.00 15.57
C PHE A 7 -2.95 -24.48 15.75
N ILE A 8 -3.44 -24.03 16.90
CA ILE A 8 -3.50 -22.60 17.25
C ILE A 8 -2.09 -22.01 17.32
N ILE A 9 -1.16 -22.68 18.01
CA ILE A 9 0.24 -22.24 18.11
C ILE A 9 0.89 -22.14 16.72
N PHE A 10 0.62 -23.10 15.83
CA PHE A 10 1.15 -23.08 14.47
C PHE A 10 0.68 -21.86 13.68
N ILE A 11 -0.61 -21.51 13.76
CA ILE A 11 -1.16 -20.32 13.09
C ILE A 11 -0.48 -19.05 13.58
N PHE A 12 -0.27 -18.92 14.89
CA PHE A 12 0.37 -17.74 15.47
C PHE A 12 1.83 -17.58 15.03
N VAL A 13 2.58 -18.68 14.91
CA VAL A 13 3.99 -18.63 14.45
C VAL A 13 4.08 -18.25 12.97
N THR A 14 3.12 -18.63 12.14
CA THR A 14 3.10 -18.28 10.69
C THR A 14 2.56 -16.88 10.38
N SER A 15 1.89 -16.21 11.31
CA SER A 15 1.22 -14.92 11.08
C SER A 15 2.17 -13.72 11.02
N CYS A 16 3.44 -13.90 11.43
CA CYS A 16 4.45 -12.85 11.37
C CYS A 16 4.97 -12.67 9.93
N ALA A 17 4.16 -12.06 9.06
CA ALA A 17 4.58 -11.66 7.73
C ALA A 17 5.30 -10.29 7.81
N PRO A 18 6.53 -10.16 7.28
CA PRO A 18 7.21 -8.87 7.22
C PRO A 18 6.46 -7.89 6.30
N PHE A 19 6.54 -6.58 6.62
CA PHE A 19 6.02 -5.53 5.74
C PHE A 19 6.78 -5.53 4.42
N GLU A 20 6.07 -5.63 3.30
CA GLU A 20 6.65 -5.50 1.97
C GLU A 20 6.40 -4.11 1.38
N LEU A 21 7.43 -3.51 0.76
CA LEU A 21 7.29 -2.20 0.14
C LEU A 21 6.34 -2.24 -1.07
N PRO A 22 5.45 -1.25 -1.23
CA PRO A 22 4.61 -1.13 -2.41
C PRO A 22 5.46 -1.03 -3.68
N LYS A 23 5.05 -1.75 -4.73
CA LYS A 23 5.74 -1.73 -6.02
C LYS A 23 5.10 -0.71 -6.93
N PHE A 24 5.92 0.16 -7.53
CA PHE A 24 5.46 1.04 -8.59
C PHE A 24 5.06 0.21 -9.82
N ILE A 25 3.85 0.42 -10.34
CA ILE A 25 3.37 -0.27 -11.54
C ILE A 25 3.52 0.65 -12.73
N SER A 26 2.87 1.81 -12.68
CA SER A 26 2.78 2.70 -13.82
C SER A 26 2.30 4.08 -13.40
N TYR A 27 2.40 4.97 -14.37
CA TYR A 27 1.85 6.31 -14.32
C TYR A 27 0.65 6.41 -15.27
N GLU A 28 -0.47 6.93 -14.78
CA GLU A 28 -1.72 7.08 -15.55
C GLU A 28 -1.97 8.52 -16.00
N GLY A 29 -0.91 9.16 -16.48
CA GLY A 29 -1.02 10.44 -17.15
C GLY A 29 -1.08 11.65 -16.21
N PHE A 30 -0.83 12.79 -16.83
CA PHE A 30 -0.64 14.09 -16.19
C PHE A 30 -1.87 14.93 -16.39
N LYS A 31 -2.40 15.49 -15.31
CA LYS A 31 -3.45 16.50 -15.39
C LYS A 31 -2.86 17.84 -14.99
N MET A 32 -2.74 18.72 -15.97
CA MET A 32 -2.48 20.14 -15.72
C MET A 32 -3.71 20.71 -15.02
N GLY A 33 -3.52 21.28 -13.84
CA GLY A 33 -4.55 21.99 -13.11
C GLY A 33 -4.58 23.46 -13.50
N LYS A 34 -5.13 24.30 -12.62
CA LYS A 34 -5.14 25.75 -12.85
C LYS A 34 -3.72 26.31 -12.82
N MET A 35 -3.46 27.22 -13.75
CA MET A 35 -2.26 28.03 -13.84
C MET A 35 -2.67 29.48 -13.57
N ASP A 36 -2.39 29.94 -12.36
CA ASP A 36 -2.54 31.33 -11.96
C ASP A 36 -1.17 32.02 -11.97
N ALA A 37 -1.12 33.35 -12.04
CA ALA A 37 0.11 34.13 -12.11
C ALA A 37 1.12 33.85 -10.96
N LYS A 38 0.68 33.21 -9.87
CA LYS A 38 1.50 32.84 -8.71
C LYS A 38 1.67 31.33 -8.50
N GLN A 39 0.81 30.48 -9.05
CA GLN A 39 0.86 29.04 -8.78
C GLN A 39 0.41 28.23 -9.99
N VAL A 40 1.17 27.17 -10.26
CA VAL A 40 0.81 26.13 -11.23
C VAL A 40 0.44 24.89 -10.43
N SER A 41 -0.82 24.48 -10.51
CA SER A 41 -1.26 23.21 -9.96
C SER A 41 -1.16 22.11 -11.00
N PHE A 42 -0.66 20.95 -10.63
CA PHE A 42 -0.74 19.75 -11.45
C PHE A 42 -1.03 18.53 -10.60
N SER A 43 -1.57 17.50 -11.22
CA SER A 43 -1.88 16.23 -10.57
C SER A 43 -1.27 15.07 -11.35
N LEU A 44 -0.58 14.21 -10.60
CA LEU A 44 0.12 13.03 -11.10
C LEU A 44 -0.65 11.79 -10.59
N ASN A 45 -1.22 10.99 -11.48
CA ASN A 45 -1.86 9.74 -11.10
C ASN A 45 -0.86 8.59 -11.14
N VAL A 46 -0.52 8.02 -9.98
CA VAL A 46 0.42 6.90 -9.87
C VAL A 46 -0.32 5.64 -9.43
N LYS A 47 -0.08 4.53 -10.14
CA LYS A 47 -0.54 3.20 -9.76
C LYS A 47 0.55 2.47 -8.98
N LEU A 48 0.22 2.10 -7.75
CA LEU A 48 1.06 1.30 -6.87
C LEU A 48 0.39 -0.05 -6.60
N LYS A 49 1.17 -1.13 -6.61
CA LYS A 49 0.75 -2.44 -6.13
C LYS A 49 1.10 -2.55 -4.66
N ASN A 50 0.11 -2.72 -3.81
CA ASN A 50 0.32 -3.09 -2.41
C ASN A 50 0.37 -4.62 -2.31
N PRO A 51 1.55 -5.23 -2.05
CA PRO A 51 1.64 -6.67 -1.83
C PRO A 51 1.08 -7.11 -0.46
N ASN A 52 0.83 -6.17 0.45
CA ASN A 52 0.35 -6.46 1.80
C ASN A 52 -1.17 -6.67 1.83
N SER A 53 -1.64 -7.49 2.79
CA SER A 53 -3.05 -7.79 3.01
C SER A 53 -3.86 -6.68 3.68
N TYR A 54 -3.22 -5.56 4.04
CA TYR A 54 -3.82 -4.40 4.71
C TYR A 54 -3.63 -3.11 3.90
N ALA A 55 -4.51 -2.13 4.12
CA ALA A 55 -4.47 -0.86 3.40
C ALA A 55 -3.22 -0.02 3.71
N LEU A 56 -2.73 0.72 2.72
CA LEU A 56 -1.63 1.69 2.88
C LEU A 56 -2.16 3.02 3.40
N LYS A 57 -1.54 3.55 4.47
CA LYS A 57 -1.81 4.91 4.95
C LYS A 57 -0.81 5.88 4.32
N VAL A 58 -1.31 6.83 3.54
CA VAL A 58 -0.49 7.93 3.00
C VAL A 58 -0.43 9.05 4.03
N LYS A 59 0.77 9.47 4.44
CA LYS A 59 0.98 10.67 5.26
C LYS A 59 1.22 11.86 4.32
N LYS A 60 0.53 12.97 4.57
CA LYS A 60 0.68 14.25 3.88
C LYS A 60 1.71 15.11 4.62
#